data_AF-A0A956LPK0-F1
#
_entry.id   AF-A0A956LPK0-F1
#
_cell.length_a   1.000
_cell.length_b   1.000
_cell.length_c   1.000
_cell.angle_alpha   90.00
_cell.angle_beta   90.00
_cell.angle_gamma   90.00
#
_symmetry.space_group_name_H-M   'P 1'
#
loop_
_entity.id
_entity.type
_entity.pdbx_description
1 polymer ?
#
loop_
_entity_poly.entity_id
_entity_poly.type
_entity_poly.pdbx_seq_one_letter_code
_entity_poly.pdbx_strand_id
1 'polypeptide(L)'
;MEGAFQRRKAAQLLEEGAAALRAEELARAEALLERSRALDPDARAVYLPLARALQARGKVIEGARARDDAVARFPEDAALRFERACLHAETGRFVHAELALLELTERFPASPRPWIELALVLRNTRRFAELERALHEARARHPDDAELAGLTAQAQLAVGDSEGARAWWARARSLAARAGEALPDELPGLRPTSMRERVLGEFGSLLLGTGHDDGLHIPWYSTYLCSNFDVVATLSRLRSLARHFGWSWSRVVAVDEAAEVLARALAELLDRPYDEETGETETGKTEGDADDDALAVAAILAPGWHDAPRGPWARARARAGSLFAFA
;
A
#
# COMPACT_ATOMS: atom_id res chain seq x y z
N MET A 1 28.03 47.83 21.14
CA MET A 1 26.63 47.69 21.57
C MET A 1 25.66 47.66 20.39
N GLU A 2 25.86 48.49 19.36
CA GLU A 2 25.04 48.57 18.13
C GLU A 2 24.68 47.21 17.52
N GLY A 3 25.66 46.35 17.22
CA GLY A 3 25.43 45.06 16.56
C GLY A 3 24.64 44.05 17.40
N ALA A 4 24.75 44.08 18.73
CA ALA A 4 23.96 43.21 19.59
C ALA A 4 22.48 43.63 19.63
N PHE A 5 22.23 44.94 19.56
CA PHE A 5 20.88 45.49 19.46
C PHE A 5 20.23 45.17 18.11
N GLN A 6 20.96 45.34 17.00
CA GLN A 6 20.46 45.00 15.66
C GLN A 6 20.11 43.52 15.53
N ARG A 7 20.95 42.61 16.05
CA ARG A 7 20.66 41.17 16.04
C ARG A 7 19.44 40.79 16.87
N ARG A 8 19.24 41.39 18.04
CA ARG A 8 18.03 41.18 18.85
C ARG A 8 16.78 41.66 18.12
N LYS A 9 16.85 42.83 17.50
CA LYS A 9 15.76 43.38 16.69
C LYS A 9 15.47 42.53 15.45
N ALA A 10 16.50 42.01 14.79
CA ALA A 10 16.35 41.09 13.67
C ALA A 10 15.64 39.79 14.10
N ALA A 11 16.02 39.23 15.25
CA ALA A 11 15.36 38.05 15.81
C ALA A 11 13.88 38.28 16.14
N GLN A 12 13.55 39.44 16.75
CA GLN A 12 12.16 39.82 16.98
C GLN A 12 11.36 39.91 15.67
N LEU A 13 11.91 40.58 14.66
CA LEU A 13 11.27 40.71 13.34
C LEU A 13 11.10 39.35 12.64
N LEU A 14 12.03 38.42 12.85
CA LEU A 14 11.92 37.05 12.36
C LEU A 14 10.73 36.34 13.00
N GLU A 15 10.58 36.42 14.32
CA GLU A 15 9.46 35.80 15.04
C GLU A 15 8.12 36.37 14.59
N GLU A 16 8.01 37.70 14.52
CA GLU A 16 6.81 38.39 14.04
C GLU A 16 6.51 38.05 12.56
N GLY A 17 7.53 38.00 11.71
CA GLY A 17 7.40 37.63 10.30
C GLY A 17 6.95 36.18 10.11
N ALA A 18 7.49 35.25 10.90
CA ALA A 18 7.08 33.85 10.89
C ALA A 18 5.65 33.67 11.43
N ALA A 19 5.23 34.47 12.42
CA ALA A 19 3.86 34.49 12.90
C ALA A 19 2.89 35.03 11.84
N ALA A 20 3.24 36.12 11.16
CA ALA A 20 2.45 36.67 10.06
C ALA A 20 2.33 35.67 8.89
N LEU A 21 3.38 34.90 8.59
CA LEU A 21 3.34 33.85 7.58
C LEU A 21 2.34 32.73 7.93
N ARG A 22 2.31 32.30 9.21
CA ARG A 22 1.32 31.32 9.69
C ARG A 22 -0.11 31.86 9.68
N ALA A 23 -0.28 33.16 9.84
CA ALA A 23 -1.57 33.84 9.77
C ALA A 23 -2.00 34.20 8.33
N GLU A 24 -1.24 33.78 7.32
CA GLU A 24 -1.44 34.13 5.90
C GLU A 24 -1.45 35.65 5.60
N GLU A 25 -0.88 36.46 6.49
CA GLU A 25 -0.65 37.89 6.28
C GLU A 25 0.59 38.11 5.39
N LEU A 26 0.56 37.56 4.17
CA LEU A 26 1.76 37.33 3.36
C LEU A 26 2.57 38.60 3.05
N ALA A 27 1.90 39.73 2.80
CA ALA A 27 2.58 41.01 2.53
C ALA A 27 3.31 41.55 3.76
N ARG A 28 2.72 41.37 4.95
CA ARG A 28 3.35 41.74 6.22
C ARG A 28 4.50 40.81 6.55
N ALA A 29 4.33 39.50 6.33
CA ALA A 29 5.36 38.50 6.52
C ALA A 29 6.61 38.83 5.69
N GLU A 30 6.45 39.09 4.39
CA GLU A 30 7.55 39.49 3.51
C GLU A 30 8.27 40.74 4.03
N ALA A 31 7.54 41.80 4.38
CA ALA A 31 8.14 43.05 4.84
C ALA A 31 8.94 42.89 6.15
N LEU A 32 8.41 42.11 7.10
CA LEU A 32 9.08 41.84 8.38
C LEU A 32 10.34 40.99 8.19
N LEU A 33 10.25 39.95 7.36
CA LEU A 33 11.36 39.04 7.09
C LEU A 33 12.47 39.69 6.26
N GLU A 34 12.13 40.54 5.28
CA GLU A 34 13.12 41.35 4.57
C GLU A 34 13.86 42.30 5.50
N ARG A 35 13.14 42.96 6.41
CA ARG A 35 13.75 43.84 7.39
C ARG A 35 14.61 43.06 8.38
N SER A 36 14.19 41.88 8.80
CA SER A 36 14.99 40.97 9.64
C SER A 36 16.30 40.61 8.94
N ARG A 37 16.24 40.15 7.69
CA ARG A 37 17.41 39.81 6.86
C ARG A 37 18.35 40.99 6.65
N ALA A 38 17.81 42.20 6.45
CA ALA A 38 18.62 43.41 6.28
C ALA A 38 19.37 43.81 7.56
N LEU A 39 18.78 43.56 8.75
CA LEU A 39 19.40 43.86 10.04
C LEU A 39 20.41 42.80 10.49
N ASP A 40 20.18 41.54 10.14
CA ASP A 40 21.11 40.44 10.39
C ASP A 40 21.17 39.47 9.20
N PRO A 41 22.01 39.75 8.19
CA PRO A 41 22.17 38.87 7.03
C PRO A 41 22.76 37.50 7.39
N ASP A 42 23.39 37.33 8.55
CA ASP A 42 23.99 36.06 8.96
C ASP A 42 23.01 35.19 9.77
N ALA A 43 21.81 35.71 10.06
CA ALA A 43 20.73 34.95 10.67
C ALA A 43 20.11 33.97 9.68
N ARG A 44 20.68 32.75 9.57
CA ARG A 44 20.14 31.67 8.71
C ARG A 44 18.63 31.52 8.78
N ALA A 45 18.06 31.62 9.98
CA ALA A 45 16.66 31.29 10.24
C ALA A 45 15.64 32.14 9.45
N VAL A 46 16.04 33.30 8.92
CA VAL A 46 15.16 34.18 8.14
C VAL A 46 14.92 33.73 6.71
N TYR A 47 15.84 32.96 6.12
CA TYR A 47 15.88 32.74 4.68
C TYR A 47 14.74 31.83 4.18
N LEU A 48 14.44 30.72 4.87
CA LEU A 48 13.35 29.83 4.48
C LEU A 48 11.96 30.45 4.66
N PRO A 49 11.64 31.09 5.81
CA PRO A 49 10.39 31.83 5.95
C PRO A 49 10.22 32.91 4.88
N LEU A 50 11.28 33.67 4.54
CA LEU A 50 11.21 34.70 3.51
C LEU A 50 10.90 34.11 2.14
N ALA A 51 11.61 33.06 1.73
CA ALA A 51 11.37 32.39 0.47
C ALA A 51 9.93 31.83 0.37
N ARG A 52 9.41 31.25 1.46
CA ARG A 52 8.03 30.73 1.54
C ARG A 52 7.00 31.87 1.45
N ALA A 53 7.22 32.98 2.14
CA ALA A 53 6.35 34.16 2.04
C ALA A 53 6.27 34.69 0.60
N LEU A 54 7.41 34.79 -0.08
CA LEU A 54 7.48 35.21 -1.49
C LEU A 54 6.72 34.24 -2.42
N GLN A 55 6.92 32.92 -2.25
CA GLN A 55 6.20 31.91 -3.04
C GLN A 55 4.70 31.96 -2.82
N ALA A 56 4.23 32.04 -1.57
CA ALA A 56 2.81 32.10 -1.24
C ALA A 56 2.12 33.32 -1.87
N ARG A 57 2.86 34.41 -2.11
CA ARG A 57 2.37 35.60 -2.83
C ARG A 57 2.38 35.47 -4.36
N GLY A 58 2.76 34.31 -4.90
CA GLY A 58 2.94 34.10 -6.34
C GLY A 58 4.25 34.68 -6.90
N LYS A 59 5.13 35.23 -6.05
CA LYS A 59 6.45 35.75 -6.45
C LYS A 59 7.48 34.63 -6.54
N VAL A 60 7.18 33.62 -7.35
CA VAL A 60 7.95 32.36 -7.44
C VAL A 60 9.42 32.60 -7.79
N ILE A 61 9.71 33.55 -8.70
CA ILE A 61 11.10 33.89 -9.10
C ILE A 61 11.86 34.53 -7.95
N GLU A 62 11.25 35.45 -7.21
CA GLU A 62 11.89 36.11 -6.05
C GLU A 62 12.13 35.11 -4.93
N GLY A 63 11.15 34.23 -4.65
CA GLY A 63 11.32 33.15 -3.67
C GLY A 63 12.42 32.15 -4.06
N ALA A 64 12.59 31.87 -5.34
CA ALA A 64 13.69 31.06 -5.85
C ALA A 64 15.05 31.73 -5.62
N ARG A 65 15.17 33.01 -5.98
CA ARG A 65 16.38 33.80 -5.74
C ARG A 65 16.72 33.88 -4.26
N ALA A 66 15.73 34.06 -3.39
CA ALA A 66 15.94 34.06 -1.94
C ALA A 66 16.52 32.73 -1.40
N ARG A 67 16.12 31.58 -1.98
CA ARG A 67 16.74 30.28 -1.65
C ARG A 67 18.16 30.15 -2.22
N ASP A 68 18.40 30.65 -3.44
CA ASP A 68 19.73 30.62 -4.05
C ASP A 68 20.72 31.47 -3.24
N ASP A 69 20.31 32.67 -2.82
CA ASP A 69 21.07 33.55 -1.93
C ASP A 69 21.37 32.85 -0.58
N ALA A 70 20.39 32.12 -0.04
CA ALA A 70 20.57 31.37 1.19
C ALA A 70 21.65 30.29 1.04
N VAL A 71 21.62 29.51 -0.04
CA VAL A 71 22.62 28.46 -0.29
C VAL A 71 23.99 29.06 -0.63
N ALA A 72 24.05 30.21 -1.30
CA ALA A 72 25.30 30.91 -1.57
C ALA A 72 25.95 31.44 -0.29
N ARG A 73 25.14 31.93 0.66
CA ARG A 73 25.64 32.45 1.94
C ARG A 73 25.95 31.33 2.94
N PHE A 74 25.16 30.27 2.92
CA PHE A 74 25.36 29.07 3.69
C PHE A 74 25.53 27.88 2.73
N PRO A 75 26.71 27.75 2.08
CA PRO A 75 27.16 26.44 1.61
C PRO A 75 27.27 25.56 2.87
N GLU A 76 27.73 24.33 2.88
CA GLU A 76 27.66 23.41 4.04
C GLU A 76 26.28 23.16 4.74
N ASP A 77 25.25 24.00 4.58
CA ASP A 77 23.92 23.77 5.13
C ASP A 77 23.12 22.78 4.28
N ALA A 78 22.98 21.56 4.79
CA ALA A 78 22.24 20.47 4.15
C ALA A 78 20.77 20.82 3.90
N ALA A 79 20.13 21.47 4.88
CA ALA A 79 18.70 21.73 4.84
C ALA A 79 18.36 22.83 3.82
N LEU A 80 19.20 23.87 3.67
CA LEU A 80 19.01 24.87 2.62
C LEU A 80 19.21 24.28 1.21
N ARG A 81 20.19 23.39 1.04
CA ARG A 81 20.38 22.67 -0.24
C ARG A 81 19.20 21.76 -0.55
N PHE A 82 18.71 21.02 0.44
CA PHE A 82 17.53 20.17 0.29
C PHE A 82 16.29 20.98 -0.13
N GLU A 83 16.01 22.10 0.55
CA GLU A 83 14.87 22.97 0.20
C GLU A 83 15.01 23.58 -1.19
N ARG A 84 16.24 23.87 -1.65
CA ARG A 84 16.48 24.29 -3.05
C ARG A 84 16.22 23.15 -4.04
N ALA A 85 16.60 21.93 -3.71
CA ALA A 85 16.32 20.76 -4.55
C ALA A 85 14.82 20.46 -4.66
N CYS A 86 14.07 20.54 -3.55
CA CYS A 86 12.61 20.45 -3.54
C CYS A 86 11.99 21.54 -4.43
N LEU A 87 12.46 22.79 -4.34
CA LEU A 87 12.00 23.86 -5.23
C LEU A 87 12.25 23.53 -6.70
N HIS A 88 13.40 22.96 -7.05
CA HIS A 88 13.65 22.51 -8.42
C HIS A 88 12.62 21.46 -8.86
N ALA A 89 12.27 20.51 -8.00
CA ALA A 89 11.23 19.52 -8.29
C ALA A 89 9.84 20.17 -8.48
N GLU A 90 9.43 21.04 -7.56
CA GLU A 90 8.15 21.78 -7.61
C GLU A 90 8.01 22.64 -8.87
N THR A 91 9.12 23.21 -9.35
CA THR A 91 9.15 24.08 -10.53
C THR A 91 9.44 23.33 -11.83
N GLY A 92 9.41 21.99 -11.82
CA GLY A 92 9.60 21.14 -13.01
C GLY A 92 11.04 21.05 -13.51
N ARG A 93 12.01 21.58 -12.76
CA ARG A 93 13.46 21.49 -13.07
C ARG A 93 14.02 20.16 -12.55
N PHE A 94 13.45 19.06 -13.03
CA PHE A 94 13.71 17.71 -12.48
C PHE A 94 15.18 17.27 -12.55
N VAL A 95 15.91 17.63 -13.62
CA VAL A 95 17.35 17.30 -13.74
C VAL A 95 18.17 17.98 -12.65
N HIS A 96 17.90 19.26 -12.35
CA HIS A 96 18.59 19.98 -11.27
C HIS A 96 18.19 19.45 -9.89
N ALA A 97 16.92 19.07 -9.71
CA ALA A 97 16.46 18.45 -8.47
C ALA A 97 17.18 17.12 -8.22
N GLU A 98 17.20 16.23 -9.21
CA GLU A 98 17.83 14.91 -9.11
C GLU A 98 19.32 15.01 -8.79
N LEU A 99 20.07 15.84 -9.52
CA LEU A 99 21.51 16.02 -9.27
C LEU A 99 21.77 16.53 -7.84
N ALA A 100 20.99 17.50 -7.38
CA ALA A 100 21.12 18.03 -6.03
C ALA A 100 20.72 17.00 -4.96
N LEU A 101 19.70 16.19 -5.21
CA LEU A 101 19.25 15.13 -4.28
C LEU A 101 20.27 13.99 -4.19
N LEU A 102 20.87 13.58 -5.31
CA LEU A 102 21.95 12.58 -5.32
C LEU A 102 23.17 13.07 -4.54
N GLU A 103 23.58 14.33 -4.70
CA GLU A 103 24.67 14.90 -3.89
C GLU A 103 24.32 14.87 -2.38
N LEU A 104 23.05 15.12 -2.04
CA LEU A 104 22.58 15.09 -0.66
C LEU A 104 22.49 13.68 -0.07
N THR A 105 22.12 12.66 -0.86
CA THR A 105 22.09 11.27 -0.40
C THR A 105 23.50 10.74 -0.11
N GLU A 106 24.51 11.19 -0.86
CA GLU A 106 25.91 10.87 -0.64
C GLU A 106 26.49 11.58 0.60
N ARG A 107 26.21 12.89 0.74
CA ARG A 107 26.76 13.70 1.84
C ARG A 107 26.06 13.50 3.17
N PHE A 108 24.77 13.19 3.15
CA PHE A 108 23.94 13.04 4.34
C PHE A 108 23.26 11.67 4.38
N PRO A 109 24.05 10.56 4.39
CA PRO A 109 23.53 9.21 4.23
C PRO A 109 22.64 8.74 5.40
N ALA A 110 22.66 9.46 6.52
CA ALA A 110 21.81 9.19 7.68
C ALA A 110 20.38 9.74 7.54
N SER A 111 20.12 10.63 6.56
CA SER A 111 18.79 11.21 6.37
C SER A 111 18.02 10.49 5.25
N PRO A 112 16.79 10.02 5.50
CA PRO A 112 15.94 9.44 4.45
C PRO A 112 15.32 10.51 3.54
N ARG A 113 15.27 11.79 3.96
CA ARG A 113 14.56 12.85 3.24
C ARG A 113 15.03 13.05 1.79
N PRO A 114 16.35 13.12 1.48
CA PRO A 114 16.80 13.24 0.10
C PRO A 114 16.43 12.02 -0.76
N TRP A 115 16.40 10.82 -0.18
CA TRP A 115 15.98 9.60 -0.88
C TRP A 115 14.49 9.62 -1.23
N ILE A 116 13.65 10.03 -0.28
CA ILE A 116 12.20 10.17 -0.47
C ILE A 116 11.91 11.14 -1.62
N GLU A 117 12.50 12.33 -1.59
CA GLU A 117 12.30 13.32 -2.66
C GLU A 117 12.86 12.85 -4.01
N LEU A 118 14.00 12.16 -4.02
CA LEU A 118 14.55 11.58 -5.25
C LEU A 118 13.59 10.56 -5.85
N ALA A 119 13.02 9.69 -5.02
CA ALA A 119 12.00 8.73 -5.44
C ALA A 119 10.74 9.42 -5.99
N LEU A 120 10.28 10.50 -5.36
CA LEU A 120 9.15 11.30 -5.86
C LEU A 120 9.46 11.93 -7.24
N VAL A 121 10.66 12.49 -7.43
CA VAL A 121 11.10 13.05 -8.72
C VAL A 121 11.14 11.98 -9.81
N LEU A 122 11.73 10.81 -9.52
CA LEU A 122 11.82 9.70 -10.47
C LEU A 122 10.44 9.13 -10.83
N ARG A 123 9.54 9.02 -9.85
CA ARG A 123 8.15 8.61 -10.07
C ARG A 123 7.40 9.61 -10.96
N ASN A 124 7.50 10.90 -10.66
CA ASN A 124 6.82 11.95 -11.43
C ASN A 124 7.33 12.03 -12.88
N THR A 125 8.59 11.66 -13.11
CA THR A 125 9.21 11.56 -14.45
C THR A 125 9.07 10.17 -15.09
N ARG A 126 8.34 9.25 -14.46
CA ARG A 126 8.08 7.86 -14.92
C ARG A 126 9.35 7.03 -15.18
N ARG A 127 10.45 7.34 -14.50
CA ARG A 127 11.73 6.62 -14.60
C ARG A 127 11.77 5.46 -13.61
N PHE A 128 10.89 4.48 -13.80
CA PHE A 128 10.65 3.41 -12.82
C PHE A 128 11.85 2.48 -12.56
N ALA A 129 12.69 2.22 -13.56
CA ALA A 129 13.91 1.43 -13.36
C ALA A 129 14.97 2.14 -12.49
N GLU A 130 14.99 3.47 -12.51
CA GLU A 130 15.86 4.29 -11.67
C GLU A 130 15.27 4.46 -10.27
N LEU A 131 13.95 4.61 -10.20
CA LEU A 131 13.19 4.61 -8.95
C LEU A 131 13.44 3.34 -8.14
N GLU A 132 13.35 2.17 -8.76
CA GLU A 132 13.58 0.87 -8.09
C GLU A 132 15.00 0.79 -7.49
N ARG A 133 16.01 1.24 -8.25
CA ARG A 133 17.41 1.29 -7.78
C ARG A 133 17.58 2.25 -6.60
N ALA A 134 17.05 3.47 -6.71
CA ALA A 134 17.12 4.47 -5.65
C ALA A 134 16.41 3.98 -4.38
N LEU A 135 15.22 3.39 -4.49
CA LEU A 135 14.49 2.83 -3.36
C LEU A 135 15.18 1.60 -2.77
N HIS A 136 15.82 0.76 -3.58
CA HIS A 136 16.64 -0.34 -3.07
C HIS A 136 17.79 0.17 -2.19
N GLU A 137 18.55 1.15 -2.68
CA GLU A 137 19.64 1.77 -1.92
C GLU A 137 19.17 2.51 -0.67
N ALA A 138 18.05 3.22 -0.76
CA ALA A 138 17.46 3.95 0.35
C ALA A 138 17.03 3.00 1.47
N ARG A 139 16.35 1.89 1.13
CA ARG A 139 15.90 0.88 2.11
C ARG A 139 17.05 0.11 2.75
N ALA A 140 18.15 -0.10 2.02
CA ALA A 140 19.35 -0.71 2.60
C ALA A 140 19.94 0.15 3.72
N ARG A 141 19.81 1.49 3.63
CA ARG A 141 20.26 2.45 4.64
C ARG A 141 19.21 2.78 5.70
N HIS A 142 17.94 2.74 5.32
CA HIS A 142 16.79 3.11 6.14
C HIS A 142 15.72 2.01 6.13
N PRO A 143 15.99 0.83 6.70
CA PRO A 143 15.12 -0.35 6.58
C PRO A 143 13.79 -0.23 7.33
N ASP A 144 13.71 0.70 8.29
CA ASP A 144 12.55 0.95 9.15
C ASP A 144 11.79 2.24 8.80
N ASP A 145 12.09 2.86 7.65
CA ASP A 145 11.38 4.05 7.18
C ASP A 145 10.07 3.67 6.46
N ALA A 146 8.95 4.10 7.03
CA ALA A 146 7.61 3.75 6.53
C ALA A 146 7.31 4.40 5.16
N GLU A 147 7.82 5.61 4.92
CA GLU A 147 7.56 6.35 3.69
C GLU A 147 8.30 5.72 2.51
N LEU A 148 9.57 5.32 2.70
CA LEU A 148 10.32 4.56 1.69
C LEU A 148 9.67 3.21 1.36
N ALA A 149 9.11 2.52 2.35
CA ALA A 149 8.32 1.30 2.11
C ALA A 149 7.05 1.60 1.31
N GLY A 150 6.33 2.69 1.62
CA GLY A 150 5.14 3.12 0.89
C GLY A 150 5.44 3.52 -0.56
N LEU A 151 6.54 4.23 -0.80
CA LEU A 151 7.00 4.58 -2.15
C LEU A 151 7.41 3.36 -2.98
N THR A 152 7.98 2.34 -2.33
CA THR A 152 8.25 1.05 -2.98
C THR A 152 6.95 0.37 -3.41
N ALA A 153 5.94 0.33 -2.53
CA ALA A 153 4.64 -0.23 -2.88
C ALA A 153 4.03 0.45 -4.12
N GLN A 154 4.11 1.78 -4.17
CA GLN A 154 3.63 2.57 -5.32
C GLN A 154 4.46 2.33 -6.59
N ALA A 155 5.79 2.19 -6.46
CA ALA A 155 6.67 1.90 -7.59
C ALA A 155 6.34 0.53 -8.20
N GLN A 156 6.13 -0.49 -7.37
CA GLN A 156 5.76 -1.84 -7.80
C GLN A 156 4.40 -1.87 -8.46
N LEU A 157 3.43 -1.14 -7.89
CA LEU A 157 2.12 -0.97 -8.52
C LEU A 157 2.23 -0.33 -9.91
N ALA A 158 3.10 0.66 -10.08
CA ALA A 158 3.29 1.35 -11.36
C ALA A 158 3.91 0.47 -12.46
N VAL A 159 4.69 -0.56 -12.09
CA VAL A 159 5.25 -1.55 -13.03
C VAL A 159 4.36 -2.80 -13.18
N GLY A 160 3.21 -2.84 -12.50
CA GLY A 160 2.23 -3.93 -12.58
C GLY A 160 2.44 -5.07 -11.58
N ASP A 161 3.37 -4.95 -10.65
CA ASP A 161 3.60 -5.94 -9.58
C ASP A 161 2.67 -5.67 -8.38
N SER A 162 1.42 -6.13 -8.51
CA SER A 162 0.39 -5.98 -7.48
C SER A 162 0.67 -6.79 -6.21
N GLU A 163 1.37 -7.93 -6.34
CA GLU A 163 1.70 -8.79 -5.19
C GLU A 163 2.79 -8.14 -4.33
N GLY A 164 3.89 -7.71 -4.97
CA GLY A 164 4.94 -6.96 -4.31
C GLY A 164 4.38 -5.68 -3.69
N ALA A 165 3.55 -4.94 -4.43
CA ALA A 165 2.96 -3.69 -3.94
C ALA A 165 2.20 -3.89 -2.63
N ARG A 166 1.43 -4.98 -2.51
CA ARG A 166 0.74 -5.35 -1.26
C ARG A 166 1.71 -5.69 -0.14
N ALA A 167 2.75 -6.47 -0.43
CA ALA A 167 3.76 -6.83 0.58
C ALA A 167 4.47 -5.60 1.14
N TRP A 168 4.89 -4.66 0.28
CA TRP A 168 5.52 -3.42 0.71
C TRP A 168 4.56 -2.46 1.40
N TRP A 169 3.29 -2.40 0.98
CA TRP A 169 2.27 -1.60 1.66
C TRP A 169 1.99 -2.13 3.07
N ALA A 170 1.88 -3.45 3.25
CA ALA A 170 1.75 -4.06 4.55
C ALA A 170 2.95 -3.74 5.46
N ARG A 171 4.17 -3.76 4.92
CA ARG A 171 5.37 -3.33 5.65
C ARG A 171 5.33 -1.84 6.01
N ALA A 172 4.95 -0.97 5.08
CA ALA A 172 4.79 0.46 5.33
C ALA A 172 3.81 0.72 6.47
N ARG A 173 2.65 0.05 6.46
CA ARG A 173 1.65 0.12 7.54
C ARG A 173 2.20 -0.34 8.89
N SER A 174 2.93 -1.45 8.91
CA SER A 174 3.56 -1.96 10.14
C SER A 174 4.58 -0.97 10.72
N LEU A 175 5.40 -0.36 9.86
CA LEU A 175 6.39 0.65 10.27
C LEU A 175 5.72 1.96 10.74
N ALA A 176 4.70 2.43 10.02
CA ALA A 176 3.92 3.61 10.40
C ALA A 176 3.22 3.41 11.75
N ALA A 177 2.62 2.24 11.97
CA ALA A 177 1.96 1.90 13.23
C ALA A 177 2.93 1.93 14.43
N ARG A 178 4.19 1.49 14.22
CA ARG A 178 5.25 1.61 15.24
C ARG A 178 5.62 3.06 15.55
N ALA A 179 5.44 3.97 14.59
CA ALA A 179 5.64 5.40 14.75
C ALA A 179 4.39 6.14 15.28
N GLY A 180 3.27 5.45 15.51
CA GLY A 180 2.01 6.07 15.94
C GLY A 180 1.19 6.68 14.80
N GLU A 181 1.53 6.39 13.55
CA GLU A 181 0.82 6.83 12.36
C GLU A 181 -0.07 5.71 11.81
N ALA A 182 -1.26 6.06 11.33
CA ALA A 182 -2.20 5.12 10.74
C ALA A 182 -2.29 5.37 9.23
N LEU A 183 -1.81 4.40 8.44
CA LEU A 183 -1.98 4.38 7.00
C LEU A 183 -3.26 3.60 6.61
N PRO A 184 -3.92 3.97 5.50
CA PRO A 184 -5.09 3.23 4.99
C PRO A 184 -4.82 1.74 4.85
N ASP A 185 -5.84 0.91 5.08
CA ASP A 185 -5.73 -0.54 4.97
C ASP A 185 -5.36 -0.97 3.54
N GLU A 186 -5.96 -0.32 2.55
CA GLU A 186 -5.71 -0.55 1.13
C GLU A 186 -4.72 0.45 0.54
N LEU A 187 -3.85 -0.03 -0.34
CA LEU A 187 -2.96 0.82 -1.13
C LEU A 187 -3.78 1.64 -2.15
N PRO A 188 -3.74 2.97 -2.13
CA PRO A 188 -4.45 3.79 -3.10
C PRO A 188 -4.08 3.41 -4.55
N GLY A 189 -5.08 3.17 -5.39
CA GLY A 189 -4.91 2.81 -6.80
C GLY A 189 -4.71 1.32 -7.07
N LEU A 190 -4.57 0.48 -6.04
CA LEU A 190 -4.61 -0.96 -6.19
C LEU A 190 -6.05 -1.40 -6.49
N ARG A 191 -6.31 -1.89 -7.71
CA ARG A 191 -7.57 -2.58 -8.03
C ARG A 191 -7.30 -4.08 -8.14
N PRO A 192 -8.20 -4.94 -7.64
CA PRO A 192 -8.08 -6.37 -7.92
C PRO A 192 -8.08 -6.56 -9.43
N THR A 193 -6.98 -7.14 -9.93
CA THR A 193 -6.73 -7.33 -11.37
C THR A 193 -7.50 -8.53 -11.92
N SER A 194 -7.96 -9.42 -11.03
CA SER A 194 -8.73 -10.60 -11.37
C SER A 194 -9.81 -10.87 -10.31
N MET A 195 -10.79 -11.68 -10.69
CA MET A 195 -11.82 -12.17 -9.76
C MET A 195 -11.18 -12.98 -8.63
N ARG A 196 -10.09 -13.69 -8.90
CA ARG A 196 -9.31 -14.45 -7.90
C ARG A 196 -8.78 -13.55 -6.79
N GLU A 197 -8.11 -12.46 -7.15
CA GLU A 197 -7.53 -11.54 -6.15
C GLU A 197 -8.60 -10.92 -5.27
N ARG A 198 -9.74 -10.58 -5.86
CA ARG A 198 -10.89 -10.08 -5.11
C ARG A 198 -11.44 -11.12 -4.16
N VAL A 199 -11.69 -12.34 -4.63
CA VAL A 199 -12.29 -13.40 -3.81
C VAL A 199 -11.39 -13.77 -2.63
N LEU A 200 -10.07 -13.87 -2.87
CA LEU A 200 -9.12 -14.16 -1.80
C LEU A 200 -9.01 -12.99 -0.80
N GLY A 201 -8.92 -11.75 -1.29
CA GLY A 201 -8.75 -10.57 -0.45
C GLY A 201 -10.00 -10.20 0.36
N GLU A 202 -11.18 -10.24 -0.24
CA GLU A 202 -12.44 -9.83 0.39
C GLU A 202 -13.07 -10.97 1.23
N PHE A 203 -12.92 -12.23 0.81
CA PHE A 203 -13.67 -13.36 1.41
C PHE A 203 -12.78 -14.49 1.95
N GLY A 204 -11.45 -14.37 1.85
CA GLY A 204 -10.54 -15.43 2.30
C GLY A 204 -10.72 -16.77 1.57
N SER A 205 -11.37 -16.74 0.40
CA SER A 205 -11.76 -17.94 -0.34
C SER A 205 -10.90 -18.11 -1.59
N LEU A 206 -10.49 -19.34 -1.89
CA LEU A 206 -9.72 -19.64 -3.09
C LEU A 206 -10.65 -19.91 -4.27
N LEU A 207 -10.54 -19.11 -5.33
CA LEU A 207 -11.23 -19.37 -6.60
C LEU A 207 -10.33 -20.22 -7.52
N LEU A 208 -10.81 -21.42 -7.87
CA LEU A 208 -10.07 -22.37 -8.73
C LEU A 208 -10.25 -22.12 -10.24
N GLY A 209 -11.21 -21.27 -10.61
CA GLY A 209 -11.55 -20.97 -12.00
C GLY A 209 -12.35 -22.08 -12.69
N THR A 210 -12.62 -21.89 -13.98
CA THR A 210 -13.48 -22.75 -14.82
C THR A 210 -12.68 -23.38 -15.97
N GLY A 211 -13.34 -24.07 -16.90
CA GLY A 211 -12.71 -24.65 -18.08
C GLY A 211 -12.19 -23.61 -19.08
N HIS A 212 -12.57 -22.34 -18.92
CA HIS A 212 -12.24 -21.25 -19.83
C HIS A 212 -11.05 -20.38 -19.37
N ASP A 213 -10.47 -20.70 -18.21
CA ASP A 213 -9.29 -20.04 -17.66
C ASP A 213 -8.20 -21.06 -17.30
N ASP A 214 -7.07 -20.59 -16.78
CA ASP A 214 -5.96 -21.44 -16.29
C ASP A 214 -5.97 -21.57 -14.75
N GLY A 215 -6.99 -21.03 -14.07
CA GLY A 215 -7.06 -20.92 -12.60
C GLY A 215 -6.12 -19.88 -11.98
N LEU A 216 -5.23 -19.27 -12.76
CA LEU A 216 -4.33 -18.18 -12.34
C LEU A 216 -4.88 -16.82 -12.79
N HIS A 217 -5.36 -16.74 -14.02
CA HIS A 217 -5.94 -15.58 -14.68
C HIS A 217 -7.43 -15.77 -14.88
N ILE A 218 -8.22 -15.42 -13.85
CA ILE A 218 -9.67 -15.60 -13.88
C ILE A 218 -10.34 -14.26 -14.25
N PRO A 219 -10.93 -14.13 -15.46
CA PRO A 219 -11.56 -12.89 -15.91
C PRO A 219 -12.87 -12.60 -15.17
N TRP A 220 -13.40 -11.39 -15.36
CA TRP A 220 -14.68 -10.99 -14.80
C TRP A 220 -15.84 -11.58 -15.59
N TYR A 221 -16.62 -12.44 -14.94
CA TYR A 221 -17.83 -13.02 -15.52
C TYR A 221 -19.05 -12.24 -15.03
N SER A 222 -19.68 -11.43 -15.89
CA SER A 222 -20.89 -10.66 -15.53
C SER A 222 -22.19 -11.47 -15.68
N THR A 223 -22.20 -12.46 -16.57
CA THR A 223 -23.31 -13.39 -16.82
C THR A 223 -22.70 -14.68 -17.36
N TYR A 224 -22.60 -15.69 -16.51
CA TYR A 224 -21.96 -16.95 -16.88
C TYR A 224 -22.82 -18.13 -16.46
N LEU A 225 -23.02 -19.06 -17.39
CA LEU A 225 -23.70 -20.32 -17.13
C LEU A 225 -22.63 -21.41 -17.06
N CYS A 226 -22.47 -22.03 -15.90
CA CYS A 226 -21.50 -23.10 -15.70
C CYS A 226 -21.83 -24.30 -16.60
N SER A 227 -20.86 -24.77 -17.40
CA SER A 227 -21.00 -25.96 -18.24
C SER A 227 -20.45 -27.20 -17.53
N ASN A 228 -20.82 -28.40 -18.00
CA ASN A 228 -20.24 -29.64 -17.50
C ASN A 228 -18.71 -29.69 -17.66
N PHE A 229 -18.17 -29.05 -18.70
CA PHE A 229 -16.72 -28.95 -18.91
C PHE A 229 -16.04 -28.11 -17.81
N ASP A 230 -16.69 -27.05 -17.35
CA ASP A 230 -16.18 -26.21 -16.27
C ASP A 230 -16.09 -26.98 -14.96
N VAL A 231 -17.15 -27.70 -14.61
CA VAL A 231 -17.18 -28.55 -13.41
C VAL A 231 -16.00 -29.53 -13.44
N VAL A 232 -15.80 -30.23 -14.56
CA VAL A 232 -14.68 -31.19 -14.70
C VAL A 232 -13.32 -30.50 -14.57
N ALA A 233 -13.14 -29.33 -15.17
CA ALA A 233 -11.89 -28.57 -15.07
C ALA A 233 -11.59 -28.13 -13.63
N THR A 234 -12.59 -27.55 -12.95
CA THR A 234 -12.48 -27.13 -11.55
C THR A 234 -12.16 -28.30 -10.63
N LEU A 235 -12.86 -29.43 -10.78
CA LEU A 235 -12.61 -30.66 -10.01
C LEU A 235 -11.20 -31.22 -10.24
N SER A 236 -10.74 -31.24 -11.49
CA SER A 236 -9.39 -31.68 -11.84
C SER A 236 -8.30 -30.80 -11.20
N ARG A 237 -8.52 -29.47 -11.13
CA ARG A 237 -7.63 -28.55 -10.42
C ARG A 237 -7.62 -28.80 -8.92
N LEU A 238 -8.78 -28.97 -8.28
CA LEU A 238 -8.85 -29.28 -6.86
C LEU A 238 -8.07 -30.57 -6.53
N ARG A 239 -8.26 -31.64 -7.31
CA ARG A 239 -7.50 -32.89 -7.13
C ARG A 239 -6.00 -32.67 -7.27
N SER A 240 -5.59 -31.89 -8.26
CA SER A 240 -4.17 -31.60 -8.51
C SER A 240 -3.55 -30.81 -7.36
N LEU A 241 -4.26 -29.82 -6.82
CA LEU A 241 -3.83 -29.05 -5.66
C LEU A 241 -3.76 -29.93 -4.41
N ALA A 242 -4.79 -30.75 -4.15
CA ALA A 242 -4.79 -31.66 -3.02
C ALA A 242 -3.59 -32.61 -3.04
N ARG A 243 -3.25 -33.16 -4.21
CA ARG A 243 -2.05 -34.01 -4.38
C ARG A 243 -0.76 -33.23 -4.17
N HIS A 244 -0.65 -32.02 -4.72
CA HIS A 244 0.56 -31.22 -4.65
C HIS A 244 0.87 -30.76 -3.22
N PHE A 245 -0.15 -30.29 -2.49
CA PHE A 245 -0.01 -29.79 -1.13
C PHE A 245 -0.20 -30.87 -0.05
N GLY A 246 -0.49 -32.11 -0.45
CA GLY A 246 -0.74 -33.20 0.49
C GLY A 246 -2.02 -33.01 1.31
N TRP A 247 -3.02 -32.29 0.78
CA TRP A 247 -4.31 -32.16 1.44
C TRP A 247 -4.98 -33.53 1.47
N SER A 248 -5.32 -33.97 2.68
CA SER A 248 -6.10 -35.16 2.92
C SER A 248 -7.30 -34.77 3.73
N TRP A 249 -8.44 -35.38 3.41
CA TRP A 249 -9.64 -35.29 4.20
C TRP A 249 -10.08 -36.71 4.55
N SER A 250 -10.69 -36.89 5.71
CA SER A 250 -11.18 -38.19 6.16
C SER A 250 -12.40 -38.66 5.35
N ARG A 251 -13.24 -37.71 4.91
CA ARG A 251 -14.49 -37.94 4.17
C ARG A 251 -14.91 -36.68 3.40
N VAL A 252 -15.85 -36.84 2.47
CA VAL A 252 -16.51 -35.74 1.76
C VAL A 252 -17.98 -35.71 2.15
N VAL A 253 -18.52 -34.52 2.40
CA VAL A 253 -19.88 -34.33 2.93
C VAL A 253 -20.58 -33.22 2.17
N ALA A 254 -21.80 -33.48 1.70
CA ALA A 254 -22.68 -32.45 1.16
C ALA A 254 -23.32 -31.64 2.29
N VAL A 255 -23.29 -30.31 2.16
CA VAL A 255 -23.91 -29.36 3.11
C VAL A 255 -25.41 -29.20 2.83
N ASP A 256 -25.81 -29.31 1.57
CA ASP A 256 -27.17 -29.13 1.06
C ASP A 256 -27.46 -30.12 -0.08
N GLU A 257 -28.74 -30.31 -0.38
CA GLU A 257 -29.20 -31.26 -1.41
C GLU A 257 -28.63 -30.96 -2.80
N ALA A 258 -28.47 -29.67 -3.14
CA ALA A 258 -27.93 -29.27 -4.44
C ALA A 258 -26.45 -29.66 -4.59
N ALA A 259 -25.71 -29.77 -3.48
CA ALA A 259 -24.31 -30.17 -3.46
C ALA A 259 -24.05 -31.68 -3.55
N GLU A 260 -25.06 -32.54 -3.36
CA GLU A 260 -24.87 -33.99 -3.21
C GLU A 260 -24.17 -34.64 -4.40
N VAL A 261 -24.60 -34.31 -5.62
CA VAL A 261 -24.04 -34.92 -6.84
C VAL A 261 -22.55 -34.59 -6.96
N LEU A 262 -22.19 -33.33 -6.70
CA LEU A 262 -20.80 -32.88 -6.77
C LEU A 262 -19.96 -33.47 -5.64
N ALA A 263 -20.52 -33.57 -4.44
CA ALA A 263 -19.86 -34.15 -3.28
C ALA A 263 -19.52 -35.63 -3.48
N ARG A 264 -20.46 -36.42 -4.05
CA ARG A 264 -20.21 -37.82 -4.42
C ARG A 264 -19.11 -37.95 -5.47
N ALA A 265 -19.17 -37.12 -6.53
CA ALA A 265 -18.13 -37.11 -7.55
C ALA A 265 -16.75 -36.73 -6.99
N LEU A 266 -16.69 -35.78 -6.04
CA LEU A 266 -15.47 -35.41 -5.35
C LEU A 266 -14.93 -36.53 -4.46
N ALA A 267 -15.80 -37.23 -3.73
CA ALA A 267 -15.44 -38.36 -2.90
C ALA A 267 -14.72 -39.44 -3.73
N GLU A 268 -15.30 -39.83 -4.86
CA GLU A 268 -14.68 -40.77 -5.80
C GLU A 268 -13.36 -40.23 -6.37
N LEU A 269 -13.33 -38.97 -6.80
CA LEU A 269 -12.16 -38.35 -7.41
C LEU A 269 -10.96 -38.25 -6.45
N LEU A 270 -11.24 -38.08 -5.16
CA LEU A 270 -10.26 -37.95 -4.08
C LEU A 270 -9.95 -39.28 -3.38
N ASP A 271 -10.62 -40.38 -3.76
CA ASP A 271 -10.52 -41.69 -3.11
C ASP A 271 -10.85 -41.62 -1.61
N ARG A 272 -11.96 -40.96 -1.28
CA ARG A 272 -12.47 -40.76 0.09
C ARG A 272 -13.91 -41.24 0.22
N PRO A 273 -14.32 -41.72 1.40
CA PRO A 273 -15.71 -42.06 1.64
C PRO A 273 -16.61 -40.82 1.53
N TYR A 274 -17.76 -40.99 0.88
CA TYR A 274 -18.86 -40.03 0.92
C TYR A 274 -19.74 -40.32 2.13
N ASP A 275 -20.11 -39.30 2.90
CA ASP A 275 -21.02 -39.44 4.03
C ASP A 275 -22.48 -39.31 3.58
N GLU A 276 -23.22 -40.42 3.66
CA GLU A 276 -24.63 -40.50 3.23
C GLU A 276 -25.63 -40.01 4.28
N GLU A 277 -25.21 -39.63 5.49
CA GLU A 277 -26.16 -39.13 6.49
C GLU A 277 -26.78 -37.80 6.05
N THR A 278 -27.97 -37.88 5.46
CA THR A 278 -28.86 -36.78 5.13
C THR A 278 -29.45 -36.20 6.40
N GLY A 279 -28.85 -35.12 6.92
CA GLY A 279 -29.52 -33.98 7.57
C GLY A 279 -30.46 -34.13 8.78
N GLU A 280 -30.97 -35.30 9.15
CA GLU A 280 -32.01 -35.43 10.18
C GLU A 280 -31.49 -35.87 11.56
N THR A 281 -30.31 -36.51 11.64
CA THR A 281 -29.81 -37.11 12.89
C THR A 281 -28.71 -36.32 13.62
N GLU A 282 -28.02 -35.37 12.98
CA GLU A 282 -26.93 -34.61 13.62
C GLU A 282 -27.39 -33.28 14.24
N THR A 283 -28.54 -33.24 14.92
CA THR A 283 -28.92 -32.12 15.81
C THR A 283 -27.99 -31.94 17.02
N GLY A 284 -26.94 -32.75 17.14
CA GLY A 284 -26.03 -32.81 18.30
C GLY A 284 -24.57 -32.39 18.07
N LYS A 285 -24.10 -32.15 16.84
CA LYS A 285 -22.74 -31.61 16.62
C LYS A 285 -22.78 -30.09 16.57
N THR A 286 -22.61 -29.49 17.73
CA THR A 286 -22.36 -28.05 17.91
C THR A 286 -21.05 -27.63 17.24
N GLU A 287 -20.80 -26.32 17.15
CA GLU A 287 -19.61 -25.64 16.59
C GLU A 287 -18.23 -26.13 17.12
N GLY A 288 -18.18 -27.20 17.92
CA GLY A 288 -17.01 -27.71 18.64
C GLY A 288 -16.31 -28.96 18.08
N ASP A 289 -16.70 -29.50 16.92
CA ASP A 289 -15.95 -30.62 16.30
C ASP A 289 -14.75 -30.08 15.48
N ALA A 290 -13.81 -29.45 16.20
CA ALA A 290 -12.63 -28.80 15.63
C ALA A 290 -11.66 -29.79 14.94
N ASP A 291 -11.75 -31.08 15.30
CA ASP A 291 -10.91 -32.16 14.75
C ASP A 291 -11.53 -32.90 13.55
N ASP A 292 -12.73 -32.51 13.09
CA ASP A 292 -13.37 -33.15 11.94
C ASP A 292 -12.75 -32.67 10.62
N ASP A 293 -11.84 -33.49 10.09
CA ASP A 293 -11.06 -33.29 8.85
C ASP A 293 -11.88 -33.63 7.58
N ALA A 294 -13.14 -33.25 7.54
CA ALA A 294 -14.03 -33.50 6.41
C ALA A 294 -13.97 -32.34 5.39
N LEU A 295 -14.03 -32.69 4.11
CA LEU A 295 -14.27 -31.72 3.04
C LEU A 295 -15.77 -31.45 2.91
N ALA A 296 -16.21 -30.25 3.29
CA ALA A 296 -17.56 -29.79 3.06
C ALA A 296 -17.74 -29.34 1.61
N VAL A 297 -18.86 -29.73 0.98
CA VAL A 297 -19.23 -29.30 -0.38
C VAL A 297 -20.59 -28.64 -0.33
N ALA A 298 -20.71 -27.43 -0.87
CA ALA A 298 -21.90 -26.58 -0.67
C ALA A 298 -22.31 -25.81 -1.93
N ALA A 299 -23.60 -25.64 -2.15
CA ALA A 299 -24.15 -24.76 -3.17
C ALA A 299 -24.37 -23.33 -2.61
N ILE A 300 -24.06 -22.31 -3.40
CA ILE A 300 -24.23 -20.89 -3.01
C ILE A 300 -25.65 -20.38 -3.35
N LEU A 301 -26.48 -21.20 -4.01
CA LEU A 301 -27.83 -20.84 -4.44
C LEU A 301 -28.81 -20.71 -3.26
N ALA A 302 -29.72 -19.73 -3.36
CA ALA A 302 -30.69 -19.37 -2.32
C ALA A 302 -31.58 -20.57 -1.90
N PRO A 303 -31.82 -20.79 -0.59
CA PRO A 303 -31.56 -19.88 0.54
C PRO A 303 -30.07 -19.74 0.93
N GLY A 304 -29.18 -20.54 0.34
CA GLY A 304 -27.74 -20.49 0.57
C GLY A 304 -27.30 -21.51 1.61
N TRP A 305 -26.08 -22.03 1.48
CA TRP A 305 -25.55 -23.06 2.38
C TRP A 305 -25.52 -22.67 3.86
N HIS A 306 -25.60 -21.37 4.18
CA HIS A 306 -25.65 -20.86 5.55
C HIS A 306 -26.92 -21.27 6.30
N ASP A 307 -28.02 -21.42 5.55
CA ASP A 307 -29.38 -21.71 6.03
C ASP A 307 -29.77 -23.18 5.84
N ALA A 308 -28.88 -23.98 5.23
CA ALA A 308 -29.03 -25.41 5.14
C ALA A 308 -28.98 -26.06 6.54
N PRO A 309 -29.54 -27.28 6.73
CA PRO A 309 -29.47 -28.00 8.01
C PRO A 309 -28.05 -28.13 8.57
N ARG A 310 -27.04 -28.26 7.70
CA ARG A 310 -25.60 -28.31 8.05
C ARG A 310 -24.88 -26.95 8.03
N GLY A 311 -25.60 -25.83 7.96
CA GLY A 311 -25.03 -24.49 7.84
C GLY A 311 -24.03 -24.08 8.94
N PRO A 312 -24.32 -24.33 10.24
CA PRO A 312 -23.34 -24.09 11.32
C PRO A 312 -22.03 -24.89 11.16
N TRP A 313 -22.14 -26.17 10.79
CA TRP A 313 -20.98 -27.03 10.52
C TRP A 313 -20.19 -26.56 9.29
N ALA A 314 -20.87 -26.18 8.22
CA ALA A 314 -20.25 -25.63 7.02
C ALA A 314 -19.47 -24.33 7.32
N ARG A 315 -19.96 -23.48 8.23
CA ARG A 315 -19.22 -22.29 8.70
C ARG A 315 -17.93 -22.67 9.43
N ALA A 316 -17.95 -23.71 10.26
CA ALA A 316 -16.74 -24.20 10.93
C ALA A 316 -15.73 -24.76 9.91
N ARG A 317 -16.18 -25.52 8.91
CA ARG A 317 -15.33 -26.01 7.82
C ARG A 317 -14.76 -24.91 6.94
N ALA A 318 -15.53 -23.87 6.65
CA ALA A 318 -15.04 -22.67 5.96
C ALA A 318 -13.88 -22.01 6.73
N ARG A 319 -14.03 -21.82 8.05
CA ARG A 319 -12.96 -21.26 8.90
C ARG A 319 -11.72 -22.14 8.98
N ALA A 320 -11.90 -23.45 8.88
CA ALA A 320 -10.80 -24.43 8.84
C ALA A 320 -10.14 -24.56 7.45
N GLY A 321 -10.67 -23.89 6.41
CA GLY A 321 -10.17 -24.01 5.04
C GLY A 321 -10.59 -25.30 4.31
N SER A 322 -11.57 -26.04 4.85
CA SER A 322 -12.07 -27.32 4.32
C SER A 322 -13.51 -27.23 3.79
N LEU A 323 -13.83 -26.12 3.11
CA LEU A 323 -15.10 -25.94 2.39
C LEU A 323 -14.86 -25.66 0.91
N PHE A 324 -15.56 -26.40 0.06
CA PHE A 324 -15.63 -26.17 -1.38
C PHE A 324 -17.05 -25.75 -1.76
N ALA A 325 -17.22 -24.49 -2.20
CA ALA A 325 -18.51 -23.95 -2.57
C ALA A 325 -18.61 -23.70 -4.08
N PHE A 326 -19.78 -23.93 -4.68
CA PHE A 326 -20.05 -23.71 -6.10
C PHE A 326 -21.38 -23.00 -6.34
N ALA A 327 -21.49 -22.31 -7.48
CA ALA A 327 -22.68 -21.56 -7.91
C ALA A 327 -23.42 -22.28 -9.04
#